data_AF-A0A9W7DHS4-F1
#
_entry.id   AF-A0A9W7DHS4-F1
#
_cell.length_a   1.000
_cell.length_b   1.000
_cell.length_c   1.000
_cell.angle_alpha   90.00
_cell.angle_beta   90.00
_cell.angle_gamma   90.00
#
_symmetry.space_group_name_H-M   'P 1'
#
loop_
_entity.id
_entity.type
_entity.pdbx_description
1 polymer ?
#
loop_
_entity_poly.entity_id
_entity_poly.type
_entity_poly.pdbx_seq_one_letter_code
_entity_poly.pdbx_strand_id
1 'polypeptide(L)'
;MALPLAYDSALKKVSLDEDVSLSENKALNLEISQLNTLAKELLNTNSEIPPPPAKEFFTKNLSMMVRKMHESGVNSMRTSKFPEAAKQFTVALGLATARPKFESFQMTIPETLLCIIGRCDANLKNENYMDAYLDAEILATLGPNIPDNHFRKGMALLHLRQLQAAKTSFETALTFGPSNPVILREINKELEHVKHLIAEENGEDDD
;
A
#
# COMPACT_ATOMS: atom_id res chain seq x y z
N MET A 1 -3.82 13.03 -35.97
CA MET A 1 -5.08 12.32 -35.66
C MET A 1 -5.75 13.06 -34.52
N ALA A 2 -7.06 13.30 -34.59
CA ALA A 2 -7.80 13.86 -33.46
C ALA A 2 -8.12 12.74 -32.47
N LEU A 3 -7.98 13.00 -31.17
CA LEU A 3 -8.40 12.07 -30.12
C LEU A 3 -9.92 12.22 -29.90
N PRO A 4 -10.64 11.12 -29.59
CA PRO A 4 -12.08 11.16 -29.41
C PRO A 4 -12.43 11.61 -27.97
N LEU A 5 -12.37 12.93 -27.75
CA LEU A 5 -12.48 13.57 -26.44
C LEU A 5 -13.59 14.61 -26.43
N ALA A 6 -14.38 14.60 -25.36
CA ALA A 6 -15.35 15.62 -25.02
C ALA A 6 -14.88 16.44 -23.82
N TYR A 7 -15.19 17.74 -23.80
CA TYR A 7 -14.94 18.62 -22.66
C TYR A 7 -16.27 19.16 -22.12
N ASP A 8 -16.52 18.89 -20.84
CA ASP A 8 -17.62 19.49 -20.10
C ASP A 8 -17.15 20.78 -19.42
N SER A 9 -17.63 21.92 -19.92
CA SER A 9 -17.26 23.24 -19.38
C SER A 9 -17.83 23.52 -17.98
N ALA A 10 -18.96 22.90 -17.62
CA ALA A 10 -19.57 23.09 -16.30
C ALA A 10 -18.80 22.30 -15.24
N LEU A 11 -18.43 21.05 -15.55
CA LEU A 11 -17.64 20.20 -14.65
C LEU A 11 -16.14 20.46 -14.73
N LYS A 12 -15.68 21.17 -15.78
CA LYS A 12 -14.27 21.38 -16.13
C LYS A 12 -13.52 20.05 -16.25
N LYS A 13 -14.14 19.06 -16.90
CA LYS A 13 -13.59 17.72 -17.06
C LYS A 13 -13.52 17.31 -18.52
N VAL A 14 -12.51 16.53 -18.83
CA VAL A 14 -12.38 15.82 -20.11
C VAL A 14 -12.94 14.41 -19.93
N SER A 15 -13.63 13.89 -20.94
CA SER A 15 -14.10 12.51 -21.02
C SER A 15 -13.86 11.95 -22.43
N LEU A 16 -13.97 10.64 -22.58
CA LEU A 16 -14.13 10.04 -23.90
C LEU A 16 -15.51 10.42 -24.48
N ASP A 17 -15.61 10.44 -25.79
CA ASP A 17 -16.90 10.57 -26.47
C ASP A 17 -17.81 9.37 -26.14
N GLU A 18 -19.13 9.59 -26.10
CA GLU A 18 -20.12 8.58 -25.70
C GLU A 18 -20.08 7.31 -26.56
N ASP A 19 -19.71 7.46 -27.84
CA ASP A 19 -19.64 6.38 -28.83
C ASP A 19 -18.37 5.52 -28.71
N VAL A 20 -17.44 5.88 -27.82
CA VAL A 20 -16.13 5.23 -27.70
C VAL A 20 -16.16 4.16 -26.61
N SER A 21 -15.75 2.96 -26.98
CA SER A 21 -15.62 1.85 -26.02
C SER A 21 -14.51 2.11 -25.00
N LEU A 22 -14.89 2.12 -23.72
CA LEU A 22 -13.97 2.22 -22.56
C LEU A 22 -13.01 1.03 -22.48
N SER A 23 -13.45 -0.17 -22.87
CA SER A 23 -12.64 -1.39 -22.77
C SER A 23 -11.53 -1.44 -23.83
N GLU A 24 -11.74 -0.79 -24.96
CA GLU A 24 -10.76 -0.66 -26.05
C GLU A 24 -9.76 0.47 -25.79
N ASN A 25 -10.20 1.51 -25.05
CA ASN A 25 -9.41 2.72 -24.81
C ASN A 25 -8.93 2.86 -23.35
N LYS A 26 -8.59 1.75 -22.69
CA LYS A 26 -8.19 1.73 -21.27
C LYS A 26 -7.05 2.70 -20.94
N ALA A 27 -6.01 2.73 -21.78
CA ALA A 27 -4.85 3.60 -21.57
C ALA A 27 -5.24 5.09 -21.67
N LEU A 28 -6.00 5.47 -22.70
CA LEU A 28 -6.49 6.83 -22.86
C LEU A 28 -7.43 7.24 -21.71
N ASN A 29 -8.31 6.35 -21.27
CA ASN A 29 -9.19 6.60 -20.14
C ASN A 29 -8.43 6.81 -18.82
N LEU A 30 -7.31 6.11 -18.63
CA LEU A 30 -6.40 6.32 -17.50
C LEU A 30 -5.78 7.72 -17.55
N GLU A 31 -5.24 8.12 -18.70
CA GLU A 31 -4.67 9.46 -18.91
C GLU A 31 -5.71 10.57 -18.66
N ILE A 32 -6.94 10.40 -19.15
CA ILE A 32 -8.05 11.34 -18.88
C ILE A 32 -8.35 11.44 -17.39
N SER A 33 -8.36 10.31 -16.68
CA SER A 33 -8.60 10.28 -15.23
C SER A 33 -7.49 10.99 -14.45
N GLN A 34 -6.23 10.81 -14.86
CA GLN A 34 -5.07 11.49 -14.29
C GLN A 34 -5.10 12.99 -14.59
N LEU A 35 -5.42 13.38 -15.82
CA LEU A 35 -5.57 14.78 -16.24
C LEU A 35 -6.65 15.49 -15.42
N ASN A 36 -7.82 14.87 -15.27
CA ASN A 36 -8.91 15.43 -14.46
C ASN A 36 -8.53 15.58 -12.98
N THR A 37 -7.74 14.64 -12.46
CA THR A 37 -7.22 14.73 -11.08
C THR A 37 -6.27 15.92 -10.95
N LEU A 38 -5.31 16.05 -11.86
CA LEU A 38 -4.36 17.16 -11.88
C LEU A 38 -5.05 18.52 -12.06
N ALA A 39 -5.98 18.63 -13.01
CA ALA A 39 -6.73 19.86 -13.25
C ALA A 39 -7.52 20.31 -12.01
N LYS A 40 -8.15 19.36 -11.30
CA LYS A 40 -8.83 19.64 -10.03
C LYS A 40 -7.85 20.14 -8.95
N GLU A 41 -6.70 19.50 -8.82
CA GLU A 41 -5.67 19.91 -7.86
C GLU A 41 -5.12 21.31 -8.16
N LEU A 42 -4.86 21.63 -9.44
CA LEU A 42 -4.41 22.96 -9.88
C LEU A 42 -5.44 24.05 -9.52
N LEU A 43 -6.71 23.82 -9.85
CA LEU A 43 -7.79 24.78 -9.53
C LEU A 43 -7.93 25.03 -8.02
N ASN A 44 -7.61 24.05 -7.19
CA ASN A 44 -7.68 24.16 -5.73
C ASN A 44 -6.46 24.87 -5.10
N THR A 45 -5.36 25.04 -5.84
CA THR A 45 -4.11 25.60 -5.29
C THR A 45 -4.21 27.11 -5.04
N ASN A 46 -5.19 27.79 -5.64
CA ASN A 46 -5.36 29.25 -5.60
C ASN A 46 -4.11 30.04 -6.06
N SER A 47 -3.24 29.41 -6.86
CA SER A 47 -2.10 30.04 -7.53
C SER A 47 -2.10 29.66 -9.01
N GLU A 48 -1.57 30.54 -9.86
CA GLU A 48 -1.44 30.25 -11.30
C GLU A 48 -0.47 29.11 -11.59
N ILE A 49 0.55 28.97 -10.74
CA ILE A 49 1.58 27.94 -10.83
C ILE A 49 1.72 27.32 -9.44
N PRO A 50 1.66 25.98 -9.30
CA PRO A 50 1.89 25.33 -8.03
C PRO A 50 3.28 25.65 -7.48
N PRO A 51 3.42 25.84 -6.17
CA PRO A 51 4.72 26.06 -5.57
C PRO A 51 5.61 24.82 -5.76
N PRO A 52 6.95 25.00 -5.79
CA PRO A 52 7.86 23.87 -5.88
C PRO A 52 7.73 22.96 -4.64
N PRO A 53 8.01 21.64 -4.76
CA PRO A 53 7.91 20.72 -3.64
C PRO A 53 8.91 21.08 -2.53
N ALA A 54 8.45 21.77 -1.48
CA ALA A 54 9.27 22.18 -0.33
C ALA A 54 8.52 21.99 0.99
N LYS A 55 9.27 21.88 2.09
CA LYS A 55 8.72 21.67 3.45
C LYS A 55 7.73 22.77 3.87
N GLU A 56 7.95 23.99 3.38
CA GLU A 56 7.12 25.16 3.67
C GLU A 56 5.73 25.07 3.03
N PHE A 57 5.63 24.40 1.88
CA PHE A 57 4.39 24.23 1.11
C PHE A 57 3.70 22.88 1.34
N PHE A 58 4.19 22.07 2.28
CA PHE A 58 3.60 20.79 2.61
C PHE A 58 2.38 20.95 3.53
N THR A 59 1.23 20.38 3.16
CA THR A 59 -0.02 20.59 3.91
C THR A 59 0.01 19.90 5.29
N LYS A 60 0.24 20.71 6.33
CA LYS A 60 0.35 20.25 7.73
C LYS A 60 -0.96 19.71 8.31
N ASN A 61 -2.10 20.31 7.96
CA ASN A 61 -3.41 19.87 8.45
C ASN A 61 -3.72 18.44 8.00
N LEU A 62 -3.35 18.09 6.77
CA LEU A 62 -3.54 16.74 6.25
C LEU A 62 -2.65 15.75 6.99
N SER A 63 -1.39 16.09 7.28
CA SER A 63 -0.52 15.26 8.14
C SER A 63 -1.12 15.02 9.52
N MET A 64 -1.72 16.04 10.13
CA MET A 64 -2.40 15.88 11.43
C MET A 64 -3.60 14.94 11.34
N MET A 65 -4.39 15.01 10.26
CA MET A 65 -5.52 14.09 10.05
C MET A 65 -5.06 12.65 9.80
N VAL A 66 -4.05 12.45 8.94
CA VAL A 66 -3.43 11.14 8.67
C VAL A 66 -2.92 10.53 9.98
N ARG A 67 -2.16 11.31 10.76
CA ARG A 67 -1.62 10.86 12.05
C ARG A 67 -2.72 10.50 13.03
N LYS A 68 -3.74 11.34 13.20
CA LYS A 68 -4.86 11.07 14.11
C LYS A 68 -5.60 9.78 13.74
N MET A 69 -5.84 9.56 12.44
CA MET A 69 -6.51 8.36 11.97
C MET A 69 -5.63 7.11 12.12
N HIS A 70 -4.32 7.24 11.88
CA HIS A 70 -3.35 6.18 12.12
C HIS A 70 -3.29 5.79 13.60
N GLU A 71 -3.19 6.77 14.50
CA GLU A 71 -3.20 6.55 15.96
C GLU A 71 -4.50 5.86 16.43
N SER A 72 -5.64 6.20 15.83
CA SER A 72 -6.91 5.49 16.05
C SER A 72 -6.79 4.02 15.63
N GLY A 73 -6.25 3.74 14.44
CA GLY A 73 -6.02 2.37 13.96
C GLY A 73 -5.12 1.57 14.89
N VAL A 74 -4.03 2.17 15.38
CA VAL A 74 -3.14 1.56 16.38
C VAL A 74 -3.86 1.25 17.70
N ASN A 75 -4.77 2.13 18.15
CA ASN A 75 -5.57 1.85 19.35
C ASN A 75 -6.54 0.68 19.14
N SER A 76 -7.15 0.59 17.96
CA SER A 76 -7.99 -0.54 17.55
C SER A 76 -7.17 -1.85 17.51
N MET A 77 -5.92 -1.82 17.03
CA MET A 77 -5.00 -2.96 17.08
C MET A 77 -4.73 -3.43 18.51
N ARG A 78 -4.44 -2.50 19.44
CA ARG A 78 -4.17 -2.82 20.86
C ARG A 78 -5.38 -3.44 21.57
N THR A 79 -6.58 -3.09 21.15
CA THR A 79 -7.83 -3.63 21.68
C THR A 79 -8.36 -4.84 20.89
N SER A 80 -7.53 -5.42 20.01
CA SER A 80 -7.85 -6.58 19.16
C SER A 80 -9.06 -6.39 18.24
N LYS A 81 -9.40 -5.14 17.89
CA LYS A 81 -10.46 -4.79 16.94
C LYS A 81 -9.88 -4.70 15.53
N PHE A 82 -9.40 -5.82 14.99
CA PHE A 82 -8.66 -5.85 13.72
C PHE A 82 -9.45 -5.39 12.49
N PRO A 83 -10.75 -5.75 12.29
CA PRO A 83 -11.52 -5.21 11.16
C PRO A 83 -11.65 -3.69 11.20
N GLU A 84 -11.83 -3.12 12.40
CA GLU A 84 -11.96 -1.68 12.59
C GLU A 84 -10.60 -0.99 12.39
N ALA A 85 -9.51 -1.59 12.86
CA ALA A 85 -8.16 -1.11 12.61
C ALA A 85 -7.86 -1.03 11.10
N ALA A 86 -8.19 -2.08 10.33
CA ALA A 86 -7.98 -2.10 8.88
C ALA A 86 -8.75 -0.98 8.16
N LYS A 87 -10.00 -0.70 8.58
CA LYS A 87 -10.79 0.44 8.07
C LYS A 87 -10.13 1.78 8.40
N GLN A 88 -9.69 1.96 9.65
CA GLN A 88 -9.06 3.21 10.08
C GLN A 88 -7.74 3.46 9.34
N PHE A 89 -6.89 2.43 9.18
CA PHE A 89 -5.69 2.55 8.36
C PHE A 89 -6.00 2.81 6.87
N THR A 90 -7.08 2.23 6.34
CA THR A 90 -7.53 2.54 4.97
C THR A 90 -7.93 3.99 4.82
N VAL A 91 -8.65 4.58 5.79
CA VAL A 91 -8.98 6.00 5.78
C VAL A 91 -7.73 6.86 5.89
N ALA A 92 -6.79 6.50 6.78
CA ALA A 92 -5.51 7.21 6.91
C ALA A 92 -4.69 7.18 5.60
N LEU A 93 -4.64 6.03 4.93
CA LEU A 93 -3.99 5.86 3.63
C LEU A 93 -4.67 6.69 2.53
N GLY A 94 -6.01 6.72 2.52
CA GLY A 94 -6.78 7.57 1.60
C GLY A 94 -6.46 9.05 1.77
N LEU A 95 -6.33 9.51 3.02
CA LEU A 95 -5.90 10.88 3.33
C LEU A 95 -4.47 11.16 2.87
N ALA A 96 -3.53 10.23 3.11
CA ALA A 96 -2.13 10.40 2.72
C ALA A 96 -1.94 10.45 1.19
N THR A 97 -2.70 9.63 0.45
CA THR A 97 -2.62 9.53 -1.02
C THR A 97 -3.47 10.58 -1.75
N ALA A 98 -4.42 11.22 -1.07
CA ALA A 98 -5.19 12.35 -1.57
C ALA A 98 -4.40 13.68 -1.61
N ARG A 99 -3.12 13.67 -1.20
CA ARG A 99 -2.24 14.83 -1.30
C ARG A 99 -2.12 15.32 -2.74
N PRO A 100 -2.05 16.65 -2.94
CA PRO A 100 -1.74 17.21 -4.26
C PRO A 100 -0.41 16.67 -4.79
N LYS A 101 -0.35 16.36 -6.09
CA LYS A 101 0.82 15.67 -6.69
C LYS A 101 2.07 16.54 -6.80
N PHE A 102 1.95 17.84 -6.59
CA PHE A 102 3.06 18.80 -6.51
C PHE A 102 3.61 18.97 -5.09
N GLU A 103 3.05 18.30 -4.07
CA GLU A 103 3.68 18.23 -2.75
C GLU A 103 4.93 17.34 -2.75
N SER A 104 5.77 17.50 -1.71
CA SER A 104 6.98 16.68 -1.56
C SER A 104 6.65 15.20 -1.42
N PHE A 105 7.05 14.41 -2.43
CA PHE A 105 6.95 12.95 -2.37
C PHE A 105 7.74 12.37 -1.19
N GLN A 106 8.92 12.94 -0.90
CA GLN A 106 9.76 12.51 0.22
C GLN A 106 9.06 12.65 1.58
N MET A 107 8.15 13.62 1.71
CA MET A 107 7.36 13.80 2.94
C MET A 107 6.07 12.96 2.94
N THR A 108 5.52 12.68 1.75
CA THR A 108 4.30 11.88 1.58
C THR A 108 4.54 10.38 1.77
N ILE A 109 5.68 9.88 1.26
CA ILE A 109 5.95 8.44 1.22
C ILE A 109 6.04 7.81 2.62
N PRO A 110 6.65 8.41 3.67
CA PRO A 110 6.71 7.79 4.99
C PRO A 110 5.33 7.69 5.65
N GLU A 111 4.47 8.70 5.49
CA GLU A 111 3.09 8.67 5.98
C GLU A 111 2.29 7.55 5.31
N THR A 112 2.45 7.42 3.99
CA THR A 112 1.79 6.40 3.17
C THR A 112 2.22 5.00 3.59
N LEU A 113 3.54 4.75 3.67
CA LEU A 113 4.10 3.46 4.07
C LEU A 113 3.66 3.06 5.48
N LEU A 114 3.65 4.01 6.43
CA LEU A 114 3.22 3.74 7.81
C LEU A 114 1.75 3.30 7.89
N CYS A 115 0.89 3.84 7.02
CA CYS A 115 -0.51 3.42 6.91
C CYS A 115 -0.65 2.03 6.26
N ILE A 116 0.13 1.74 5.21
CA ILE A 116 0.14 0.42 4.56
C ILE A 116 0.62 -0.67 5.54
N ILE A 117 1.69 -0.40 6.30
CA ILE A 117 2.18 -1.31 7.34
C ILE A 117 1.08 -1.64 8.35
N GLY A 118 0.42 -0.60 8.88
CA GLY A 118 -0.67 -0.79 9.84
C GLY A 118 -1.84 -1.59 9.26
N ARG A 119 -2.24 -1.30 8.01
CA ARG A 119 -3.32 -2.03 7.33
C ARG A 119 -2.95 -3.48 7.05
N CYS A 120 -1.72 -3.74 6.61
CA CYS A 120 -1.18 -5.09 6.40
C CYS A 120 -1.25 -5.90 7.70
N ASP A 121 -0.75 -5.34 8.81
CA ASP A 121 -0.74 -6.02 10.11
C ASP A 121 -2.16 -6.28 10.62
N ALA A 122 -3.08 -5.33 10.41
CA ALA A 122 -4.49 -5.49 10.74
C ALA A 122 -5.15 -6.61 9.92
N ASN A 123 -4.91 -6.65 8.60
CA ASN A 123 -5.44 -7.67 7.70
C ASN A 123 -4.88 -9.06 8.00
N LEU A 124 -3.58 -9.18 8.33
CA LEU A 124 -2.99 -10.44 8.80
C LEU A 124 -3.70 -10.95 10.06
N LYS A 125 -3.96 -10.07 11.03
CA LYS A 125 -4.66 -10.43 12.28
C LYS A 125 -6.15 -10.67 12.09
N ASN A 126 -6.74 -10.10 11.05
CA ASN A 126 -8.15 -10.31 10.68
C ASN A 126 -8.35 -11.49 9.71
N GLU A 127 -7.31 -12.27 9.44
CA GLU A 127 -7.34 -13.41 8.50
C GLU A 127 -7.73 -13.01 7.06
N ASN A 128 -7.52 -11.75 6.69
CA ASN A 128 -7.71 -11.25 5.32
C ASN A 128 -6.38 -11.32 4.57
N TYR A 129 -5.92 -12.54 4.35
CA TYR A 129 -4.55 -12.80 3.88
C TYR A 129 -4.27 -12.31 2.46
N MET A 130 -5.27 -12.29 1.58
CA MET A 130 -5.12 -11.72 0.23
C MET A 130 -4.84 -10.21 0.28
N ASP A 131 -5.60 -9.46 1.08
CA ASP A 131 -5.39 -8.02 1.22
C ASP A 131 -4.06 -7.72 1.93
N ALA A 132 -3.72 -8.51 2.94
CA ALA A 132 -2.41 -8.43 3.59
C ALA A 132 -1.25 -8.71 2.62
N TYR A 133 -1.39 -9.70 1.73
CA TYR A 133 -0.38 -10.02 0.73
C TYR A 133 -0.15 -8.84 -0.23
N LEU A 134 -1.23 -8.23 -0.72
CA LEU A 134 -1.14 -7.08 -1.62
C LEU A 134 -0.42 -5.89 -0.96
N ASP A 135 -0.75 -5.60 0.31
CA ASP A 135 -0.06 -4.57 1.07
C ASP A 135 1.43 -4.91 1.29
N ALA A 136 1.73 -6.15 1.67
CA ALA A 136 3.10 -6.62 1.89
C ALA A 136 3.95 -6.59 0.60
N GLU A 137 3.37 -6.88 -0.56
CA GLU A 137 4.05 -6.82 -1.85
C GLU A 137 4.41 -5.37 -2.23
N ILE A 138 3.51 -4.42 -1.98
CA ILE A 138 3.81 -2.98 -2.14
C ILE A 138 4.97 -2.58 -1.23
N LEU A 139 4.93 -2.99 0.04
CA LEU A 139 5.99 -2.69 1.01
C LEU A 139 7.34 -3.30 0.60
N ALA A 140 7.36 -4.56 0.18
CA ALA A 140 8.57 -5.23 -0.28
C ALA A 140 9.14 -4.59 -1.57
N THR A 141 8.29 -4.02 -2.42
CA THR A 141 8.71 -3.31 -3.63
C THR A 141 9.31 -1.94 -3.31
N LEU A 142 8.70 -1.20 -2.38
CA LEU A 142 9.12 0.16 -2.00
C LEU A 142 10.28 0.18 -1.01
N GLY A 143 10.41 -0.85 -0.19
CA GLY A 143 11.48 -1.05 0.78
C GLY A 143 12.03 -2.47 0.70
N PRO A 144 12.72 -2.84 -0.39
CA PRO A 144 13.20 -4.20 -0.60
C PRO A 144 14.26 -4.62 0.41
N ASN A 145 15.00 -3.67 0.98
CA ASN A 145 16.04 -3.92 1.96
C ASN A 145 15.53 -3.93 3.41
N ILE A 146 14.21 -3.90 3.63
CA ILE A 146 13.60 -3.91 4.96
C ILE A 146 13.10 -5.33 5.26
N PRO A 147 13.75 -6.08 6.18
CA PRO A 147 13.39 -7.46 6.49
C PRO A 147 11.93 -7.66 6.90
N ASP A 148 11.41 -6.73 7.69
CA ASP A 148 10.01 -6.66 8.14
C ASP A 148 8.96 -6.72 7.03
N ASN A 149 9.28 -6.19 5.84
CA ASN A 149 8.36 -6.20 4.69
C ASN A 149 8.27 -7.61 4.08
N HIS A 150 9.41 -8.27 3.93
CA HIS A 150 9.47 -9.65 3.45
C HIS A 150 8.90 -10.64 4.47
N PHE A 151 9.08 -10.38 5.76
CA PHE A 151 8.42 -11.17 6.82
C PHE A 151 6.89 -11.09 6.71
N ARG A 152 6.31 -9.89 6.55
CA ARG A 152 4.87 -9.73 6.32
C ARG A 152 4.39 -10.47 5.07
N LYS A 153 5.16 -10.39 3.99
CA LYS A 153 4.87 -11.10 2.73
C LYS A 153 4.87 -12.61 2.94
N GLY A 154 5.89 -13.13 3.62
CA GLY A 154 6.01 -14.55 3.97
C GLY A 154 4.85 -15.04 4.84
N MET A 155 4.46 -14.27 5.87
CA MET A 155 3.30 -14.59 6.71
C MET A 155 1.99 -14.66 5.91
N ALA A 156 1.74 -13.68 5.04
CA ALA A 156 0.54 -13.69 4.20
C ALA A 156 0.52 -14.91 3.26
N LEU A 157 1.66 -15.20 2.59
CA LEU A 157 1.80 -16.33 1.68
C LEU A 157 1.65 -17.69 2.38
N LEU A 158 2.18 -17.82 3.59
CA LEU A 158 2.05 -19.02 4.42
C LEU A 158 0.57 -19.33 4.68
N HIS A 159 -0.20 -18.34 5.14
CA HIS A 159 -1.62 -18.51 5.38
C HIS A 159 -2.44 -18.73 4.09
N LEU A 160 -1.95 -18.26 2.95
CA LEU A 160 -2.51 -18.55 1.62
C LEU A 160 -2.07 -19.91 1.04
N ARG A 161 -1.35 -20.73 1.81
CA ARG A 161 -0.79 -22.04 1.41
C ARG A 161 0.15 -21.99 0.21
N GLN A 162 0.74 -20.82 -0.07
CA GLN A 162 1.80 -20.69 -1.07
C GLN A 162 3.17 -20.92 -0.41
N LEU A 163 3.40 -22.16 0.05
CA LEU A 163 4.51 -22.49 0.96
C LEU A 163 5.89 -22.17 0.38
N GLN A 164 6.13 -22.49 -0.90
CA GLN A 164 7.41 -22.18 -1.54
C GLN A 164 7.68 -20.67 -1.63
N ALA A 165 6.67 -19.88 -1.97
CA ALA A 165 6.80 -18.43 -2.03
C ALA A 165 6.98 -17.82 -0.62
N ALA A 166 6.32 -18.39 0.39
CA ALA A 166 6.50 -18.00 1.79
C ALA A 166 7.94 -18.25 2.26
N LYS A 167 8.48 -19.45 1.98
CA LYS A 167 9.87 -19.81 2.27
C LYS A 167 10.85 -18.81 1.65
N THR A 168 10.72 -18.54 0.34
CA THR A 168 11.59 -17.58 -0.35
C THR A 168 11.49 -16.18 0.27
N SER A 169 10.29 -15.76 0.69
CA SER A 169 10.11 -14.46 1.35
C SER A 169 10.83 -14.39 2.70
N PHE A 170 10.76 -15.45 3.53
CA PHE A 170 11.50 -15.51 4.79
C PHE A 170 13.02 -15.56 4.58
N GLU A 171 13.51 -16.33 3.62
CA GLU A 171 14.94 -16.38 3.25
C GLU A 171 15.44 -15.01 2.77
N THR A 172 14.61 -14.30 1.99
CA THR A 172 14.89 -12.92 1.56
C THR A 172 14.96 -11.97 2.75
N ALA A 173 14.03 -12.08 3.70
CA ALA A 173 14.06 -11.30 4.94
C ALA A 173 15.36 -11.51 5.72
N LEU A 174 15.82 -12.76 5.84
CA LEU A 174 17.09 -13.10 6.52
C LEU A 174 18.31 -12.53 5.79
N THR A 175 18.29 -12.52 4.46
CA THR A 175 19.39 -11.98 3.64
C THR A 175 19.67 -10.50 3.92
N PHE A 176 18.62 -9.72 4.22
CA PHE A 176 18.75 -8.31 4.57
C PHE A 176 19.14 -8.05 6.04
N GLY A 177 19.25 -9.10 6.86
CA GLY A 177 19.75 -9.01 8.23
C GLY A 177 18.84 -8.22 9.17
N PRO A 178 17.77 -8.83 9.73
CA PRO A 178 16.91 -8.19 10.72
C PRO A 178 17.73 -7.69 11.91
N SER A 179 17.73 -6.38 12.14
CA SER A 179 18.46 -5.76 13.26
C SER A 179 17.79 -6.04 14.61
N ASN A 180 16.48 -6.31 14.59
CA ASN A 180 15.71 -6.64 15.78
C ASN A 180 15.80 -8.16 16.06
N PRO A 181 16.39 -8.58 17.19
CA PRO A 181 16.57 -10.00 17.51
C PRO A 181 15.25 -10.74 17.70
N VAL A 182 14.18 -10.05 18.10
CA VAL A 182 12.84 -10.65 18.21
C VAL A 182 12.33 -11.04 16.83
N ILE A 183 12.37 -10.11 15.87
CA ILE A 183 11.93 -10.38 14.49
C ILE A 183 12.80 -11.45 13.84
N LEU A 184 14.12 -11.43 14.05
CA LEU A 184 15.02 -12.47 13.57
C LEU A 184 14.59 -13.86 14.08
N ARG A 185 14.28 -13.99 15.37
CA ARG A 185 13.82 -15.26 15.95
C ARG A 185 12.49 -15.71 15.35
N GLU A 186 11.54 -14.80 15.20
CA GLU A 186 10.23 -15.12 14.60
C GLU A 186 10.38 -15.53 13.13
N ILE A 187 11.21 -14.86 12.32
CA ILE A 187 11.46 -15.26 10.93
C ILE A 187 12.03 -16.68 10.86
N ASN A 188 13.04 -17.00 11.69
CA ASN A 188 13.62 -18.34 11.71
C ASN A 188 12.59 -19.41 12.13
N LYS A 189 11.77 -19.11 13.15
CA LYS A 189 10.70 -20.01 13.59
C LYS A 189 9.70 -20.32 12.47
N GLU A 190 9.21 -19.28 11.79
CA GLU A 190 8.22 -19.44 10.72
C GLU A 190 8.84 -20.08 9.47
N LEU A 191 10.12 -19.82 9.18
CA LEU A 191 10.85 -20.49 8.10
C LEU A 191 10.95 -22.01 8.33
N GLU A 192 11.31 -22.44 9.54
CA GLU A 192 11.35 -23.87 9.87
C GLU A 192 9.96 -24.50 9.84
N HIS A 193 8.93 -23.78 10.30
CA HIS A 193 7.55 -24.24 10.18
C HIS A 193 7.14 -24.47 8.71
N VAL A 194 7.45 -23.52 7.82
CA VAL A 194 7.17 -23.67 6.38
C VAL A 194 7.93 -24.83 5.76
N LYS A 195 9.20 -25.04 6.13
CA LYS A 195 9.99 -26.17 5.62
C LYS A 195 9.37 -27.51 6.02
N HIS A 196 8.90 -27.64 7.27
CA HIS A 196 8.19 -28.82 7.74
C HIS A 196 6.92 -29.06 6.93
N LEU A 197 6.08 -28.03 6.75
CA LEU A 197 4.86 -28.17 5.93
C LEU A 197 5.13 -28.58 4.48
N ILE A 198 6.25 -28.12 3.90
CA ILE A 198 6.68 -28.54 2.55
C ILE A 198 7.11 -30.01 2.55
N ALA A 199 7.85 -30.47 3.56
CA ALA A 199 8.25 -31.87 3.70
C ALA A 199 7.02 -32.78 3.85
N GLU A 200 6.04 -32.38 4.67
CA GLU A 200 4.76 -33.09 4.84
C GLU A 200 4.03 -33.22 3.49
N GLU A 201 3.93 -32.12 2.73
CA GLU A 201 3.27 -32.11 1.40
C GLU A 201 4.01 -32.97 0.36
N ASN A 202 5.33 -33.16 0.53
CA ASN A 202 6.14 -34.02 -0.34
C ASN A 202 6.18 -35.49 0.11
N GLY A 203 5.66 -35.81 1.30
CA GLY A 203 5.75 -37.16 1.89
C GLY A 203 7.16 -37.52 2.38
N GLU A 204 7.94 -36.53 2.79
CA GLU A 204 9.33 -36.69 3.25
C GLU A 204 9.43 -36.86 4.79
N ASP A 205 8.31 -36.79 5.53
CA ASP A 205 8.28 -36.86 7.00
C ASP A 205 8.08 -38.27 7.60
N ASP A 206 8.08 -39.32 6.77
CA ASP A 206 8.06 -40.72 7.22
C ASP A 206 9.49 -41.29 7.30
N ASP A 207 10.23 -40.97 8.37
CA ASP A 207 11.37 -41.77 8.91
C ASP A 207 11.66 -41.46 10.39
#